data_AF-A0A938LSV6-F1
#
_entry.id   AF-A0A938LSV6-F1
#
_cell.length_a   1.000
_cell.length_b   1.000
_cell.length_c   1.000
_cell.angle_alpha   90.00
_cell.angle_beta   90.00
_cell.angle_gamma   90.00
#
_symmetry.space_group_name_H-M   'P 1'
#
loop_
_entity.id
_entity.type
_entity.pdbx_description
1 polymer ?
#
loop_
_entity_poly.entity_id
_entity_poly.type
_entity_poly.pdbx_seq_one_letter_code
_entity_poly.pdbx_strand_id
1 'polypeptide(L)' 'MVLIGTKQAAKILGVTVSRLHQAVWLEKFPAPAKMNSGYIWTMEDLRRAYRALHGVPMPAGSGSPLDLATEAPVLA' A
#
# COMPACT_ATOMS: atom_id res chain seq x y z
N MET A 1 -10.86 20.10 0.22
CA MET A 1 -10.30 18.83 -0.31
C MET A 1 -8.85 19.12 -0.71
N VAL A 2 -7.85 18.50 -0.08
CA VAL A 2 -6.43 18.77 -0.39
C VAL A 2 -6.03 17.90 -1.57
N LEU A 3 -5.67 18.52 -2.70
CA LEU A 3 -5.21 17.83 -3.91
C LEU A 3 -3.68 17.81 -3.89
N ILE A 4 -3.09 16.61 -3.88
CA ILE A 4 -1.64 16.43 -3.74
C ILE A 4 -1.09 15.95 -5.08
N GLY A 5 -0.16 16.69 -5.67
CA GLY A 5 0.50 16.26 -6.90
C GLY A 5 1.50 15.12 -6.64
N THR A 6 1.80 14.31 -7.67
CA THR A 6 2.73 13.16 -7.55
C THR A 6 4.09 13.50 -6.92
N LYS A 7 4.65 14.69 -7.21
CA LYS A 7 5.92 15.12 -6.61
C LYS A 7 5.81 15.33 -5.09
N GLN A 8 4.71 15.90 -4.61
CA GLN A 8 4.45 16.05 -3.18
C GLN A 8 4.11 14.71 -2.54
N ALA A 9 3.33 13.86 -3.22
CA ALA A 9 3.01 12.51 -2.78
C ALA A 9 4.28 11.69 -2.52
N ALA A 10 5.23 11.70 -3.46
CA ALA A 10 6.50 11.02 -3.32
C ALA A 10 7.32 11.53 -2.11
N LYS A 11 7.37 12.85 -1.89
CA LYS A 11 8.01 13.45 -0.71
C LYS A 11 7.36 13.00 0.60
N ILE A 12 6.02 13.01 0.68
CA ILE A 12 5.28 12.58 1.87
C ILE A 12 5.53 11.10 2.17
N LEU A 13 5.59 10.27 1.12
CA LEU A 13 5.81 8.84 1.23
C LEU A 13 7.28 8.44 1.46
N GLY A 14 8.22 9.41 1.38
CA GLY A 14 9.65 9.15 1.51
C GLY A 14 10.23 8.29 0.37
N VAL A 15 9.65 8.35 -0.83
CA VAL A 15 10.09 7.55 -1.99
C VAL A 15 10.39 8.45 -3.19
N THR A 16 11.07 7.91 -4.20
CA THR A 16 11.26 8.61 -5.47
C THR A 16 9.97 8.62 -6.30
N VAL A 17 9.78 9.65 -7.12
CA VAL A 17 8.63 9.75 -8.05
C VAL A 17 8.60 8.55 -9.00
N SER A 18 9.76 8.09 -9.48
CA SER A 18 9.86 6.91 -10.35
C SER A 18 9.40 5.64 -9.64
N ARG A 19 9.78 5.42 -8.37
CA ARG A 19 9.31 4.27 -7.58
C ARG A 19 7.81 4.34 -7.35
N LEU A 20 7.26 5.53 -7.12
CA LEU A 20 5.83 5.74 -6.97
C LEU A 20 5.07 5.45 -8.28
N HIS A 21 5.55 5.96 -9.42
CA HIS A 21 5.01 5.66 -10.74
C HIS A 21 5.09 4.16 -11.08
N GLN A 22 6.22 3.52 -10.78
CA GLN A 22 6.37 2.09 -11.01
C GLN A 22 5.38 1.28 -10.17
N ALA A 23 5.10 1.69 -8.93
CA ALA A 23 4.13 0.99 -8.10
C ALA A 23 2.68 1.18 -8.57
N VAL A 24 2.35 2.33 -9.17
CA VAL A 24 1.07 2.54 -9.87
C VAL A 24 1.00 1.68 -11.14
N TRP A 25 2.08 1.62 -11.92
CA TRP A 25 2.16 0.82 -13.15
C TRP A 25 2.09 -0.69 -12.88
N LEU A 26 2.70 -1.15 -11.77
CA LEU A 26 2.61 -2.53 -11.30
C LEU A 26 1.30 -2.83 -10.55
N GLU A 27 0.35 -1.88 -10.51
CA GLU A 27 -0.96 -2.03 -9.88
C GLU A 27 -0.91 -2.51 -8.42
N LYS A 28 0.14 -2.12 -7.68
CA LYS A 28 0.32 -2.51 -6.26
C LYS A 28 -0.75 -1.93 -5.34
N PHE A 29 -1.46 -0.90 -5.79
CA PHE A 29 -2.56 -0.23 -5.11
C PHE A 29 -3.46 0.44 -6.16
N PRO A 30 -4.73 0.75 -5.83
CA PRO A 30 -5.63 1.40 -6.76
C PRO A 30 -5.05 2.74 -7.25
N ALA A 31 -5.08 2.95 -8.56
CA ALA A 31 -4.51 4.14 -9.16
C ALA A 31 -5.25 5.40 -8.68
N PRO A 32 -4.51 6.44 -8.24
CA PRO A 32 -5.11 7.71 -7.87
C PRO A 32 -5.74 8.41 -9.08
N ALA A 33 -6.59 9.40 -8.82
CA ALA A 33 -7.25 10.16 -9.87
C ALA A 33 -6.23 10.81 -10.82
N LYS A 34 -6.48 10.75 -12.13
CA LYS A 34 -5.63 11.38 -13.14
C LYS A 34 -6.23 12.73 -13.54
N MET A 35 -5.44 13.80 -13.46
CA MET A 35 -5.84 15.12 -13.95
C MET A 35 -4.82 15.58 -15.00
N ASN A 36 -5.31 15.83 -16.22
CA ASN A 36 -4.49 16.19 -17.38
C ASN A 36 -3.29 15.23 -17.56
N SER A 37 -2.08 15.69 -17.21
CA SER A 37 -0.80 15.01 -17.41
C SER A 37 -0.21 14.37 -16.15
N GLY A 38 -0.92 14.39 -15.02
CA GLY A 38 -0.40 13.88 -13.75
C GLY A 38 -1.44 13.17 -12.89
N TYR A 39 -0.96 12.52 -11.84
CA TYR A 39 -1.82 11.94 -10.81
C TYR A 39 -2.08 12.95 -9.71
N ILE A 40 -3.33 13.01 -9.27
CA ILE A 40 -3.77 13.74 -8.09
C ILE A 40 -4.11 12.74 -7.01
N TRP A 41 -3.41 12.89 -5.91
CA TRP A 41 -3.44 12.02 -4.76
C TRP A 41 -4.31 12.65 -3.69
N THR A 42 -5.18 11.84 -3.11
CA THR A 42 -5.85 12.15 -1.86
C THR A 42 -5.04 11.60 -0.68
N MET A 43 -5.40 12.01 0.54
CA MET A 43 -4.81 11.44 1.75
C MET A 43 -5.06 9.93 1.87
N GLU A 44 -6.18 9.44 1.32
CA GLU A 44 -6.49 8.01 1.30
C GLU A 44 -5.55 7.24 0.35
N ASP A 45 -5.30 7.78 -0.84
CA ASP A 45 -4.36 7.19 -1.81
C ASP A 45 -2.95 7.11 -1.22
N LEU A 46 -2.50 8.16 -0.53
CA LEU A 46 -1.21 8.17 0.15
C LEU A 46 -1.11 7.07 1.21
N ARG A 47 -2.17 6.85 2.02
CA ARG A 47 -2.16 5.76 3.01
C ARG A 47 -2.06 4.39 2.35
N ARG A 48 -2.77 4.17 1.25
CA ARG A 48 -2.71 2.90 0.48
C ARG A 48 -1.33 2.68 -0.13
N ALA A 49 -0.78 3.72 -0.77
CA ALA A 49 0.56 3.68 -1.36
C ALA A 49 1.64 3.47 -0.31
N TYR A 50 1.55 4.12 0.85
CA TYR A 50 2.48 3.93 1.96
C TYR A 50 2.54 2.46 2.39
N ARG A 51 1.38 1.82 2.58
CA ARG A 51 1.30 0.40 2.97
C ARG A 51 1.93 -0.51 1.91
N ALA A 52 1.57 -0.31 0.64
CA ALA A 52 2.07 -1.11 -0.47
C ALA A 52 3.59 -0.94 -0.73
N LEU A 53 4.13 0.24 -0.46
CA LEU A 53 5.55 0.57 -0.74
C LEU A 53 6.50 0.20 0.40
N HIS A 54 6.03 0.30 1.64
CA HIS A 54 6.82 0.04 2.85
C HIS A 54 6.54 -1.34 3.45
N GLY A 55 5.67 -2.14 2.84
CA GLY A 55 5.42 -3.52 3.24
C GLY A 55 4.76 -3.66 4.61
N VAL A 56 4.04 -2.63 5.07
CA VAL A 56 3.20 -2.74 6.27
C VAL A 56 1.98 -3.58 5.87
N PRO A 57 1.86 -4.84 6.32
CA PRO A 57 0.68 -5.63 6.03
C PRO A 57 -0.52 -4.86 6.59
N MET A 58 -1.58 -4.69 5.78
CA MET A 58 -2.87 -4.41 6.40
C MET A 58 -3.15 -5.56 7.36
N PRO A 59 -3.69 -5.33 8.56
CA PRO A 59 -4.44 -6.39 9.21
C PRO A 59 -5.51 -6.78 8.19
N ALA A 60 -5.32 -7.91 7.53
CA ALA A 60 -6.39 -8.54 6.77
C ALA A 60 -7.54 -8.64 7.78
N GLY A 61 -8.66 -7.97 7.50
CA GLY A 61 -9.86 -8.20 8.28
C GLY A 61 -10.08 -9.71 8.34
N SER A 62 -10.14 -10.24 9.56
CA SER A 62 -10.63 -11.57 9.93
C SER A 62 -10.62 -12.62 8.81
N GLY A 63 -9.46 -13.22 8.58
CA GLY A 63 -9.34 -14.54 7.98
C GLY A 63 -8.46 -15.34 8.92
N SER A 64 -9.06 -16.29 9.62
CA SER A 64 -8.60 -17.01 10.80
C SER A 64 -7.09 -17.28 10.86
N PRO A 65 -6.51 -17.32 12.08
CA PRO A 65 -5.28 -18.06 12.24
C PRO A 65 -5.61 -19.48 11.79
N LEU A 66 -5.02 -19.91 10.68
CA LEU A 66 -4.66 -21.30 10.55
C LEU A 66 -3.60 -21.51 11.65
N ASP A 67 -4.10 -21.58 12.87
CA ASP A 67 -3.36 -21.90 14.06
C ASP A 67 -2.88 -23.32 13.80
N LEU A 68 -1.62 -23.37 13.40
CA LEU A 68 -0.69 -24.17 14.15
C LEU A 68 -1.06 -25.66 14.14
N ALA A 69 -0.81 -26.26 12.99
CA ALA A 69 -0.48 -27.68 12.87
C ALA A 69 0.76 -28.02 13.74
N THR A 70 0.59 -28.02 15.07
CA THR A 70 1.51 -28.57 16.05
C THR A 70 0.76 -29.44 17.06
N GLU A 71 -0.02 -30.39 16.57
CA GLU A 71 -0.19 -31.64 17.32
C GLU A 71 1.17 -32.35 17.31
N ALA A 72 2.05 -31.92 18.21
CA ALA A 72 3.24 -32.64 18.58
C ALA A 72 2.81 -33.97 19.24
N PRO A 73 3.47 -35.10 18.93
CA PRO A 73 3.11 -36.38 19.52
C PRO A 73 3.52 -36.36 20.99
N VAL A 74 2.56 -36.43 21.90
CA VAL A 74 2.83 -36.74 23.31
C VAL A 74 2.07 -37.99 23.72
N LEU A 75 2.88 -39.01 23.95
CA LEU A 75 2.65 -40.30 24.54
C LEU A 75 1.83 -40.19 25.85
N ALA A 76 0.76 -40.98 25.97
CA ALA A 76 0.24 -41.50 27.24
C ALA A 76 -0.51 -42.81 26.96
#